data_AF-K1T2M8-F1
#
_entry.id   AF-K1T2M8-F1
#
_cell.length_a   1.000
_cell.length_b   1.000
_cell.length_c   1.000
_cell.angle_alpha   90.00
_cell.angle_beta   90.00
_cell.angle_gamma   90.00
#
_symmetry.space_group_name_H-M   'P 1'
#
loop_
_entity.id
_entity.type
_entity.pdbx_description
1 polymer ?
#
loop_
_entity_poly.entity_id
_entity_poly.type
_entity_poly.pdbx_seq_one_letter_code
_entity_poly.pdbx_strand_id
1 'polypeptide(L)' 'AACALSKQPACMLFSKPIDSLAASGAILAANWTNASMPVVDMLGDEFLDYVKDGMTVSIGDDGLVTVE' A
#
# COMPACT_ATOMS: atom_id res chain seq x y z
N ALA A 1 7.78 -9.74 -9.46
CA ALA A 1 7.48 -9.83 -10.91
C ALA A 1 6.56 -8.70 -11.40
N ALA A 2 5.57 -8.22 -10.63
CA ALA A 2 4.65 -7.15 -11.08
C ALA A 2 5.32 -5.75 -11.19
N CYS A 3 6.26 -5.43 -10.30
CA CYS A 3 6.93 -4.11 -10.28
C CYS A 3 7.81 -3.85 -11.50
N ALA A 4 8.52 -4.88 -11.98
CA ALA A 4 9.31 -4.79 -13.22
C ALA A 4 8.45 -4.60 -14.48
N LEU A 5 7.15 -4.93 -14.41
CA LEU A 5 6.21 -4.81 -15.52
C LEU A 5 5.32 -3.55 -15.44
N SER A 6 5.60 -2.63 -14.50
CA SER A 6 4.78 -1.43 -14.22
C SER A 6 3.30 -1.73 -13.98
N LYS A 7 2.95 -2.96 -13.60
CA LYS A 7 1.57 -3.39 -13.26
C LYS A 7 1.38 -3.50 -11.75
N GLN A 8 2.09 -2.66 -11.02
CA GLN A 8 2.09 -2.70 -9.57
C GLN A 8 0.97 -1.81 -9.03
N PRO A 9 0.34 -2.17 -7.90
CA PRO A 9 -0.64 -1.30 -7.26
C PRO A 9 0.01 0.03 -6.85
N ALA A 10 -0.80 1.09 -6.83
CA ALA A 10 -0.31 2.43 -6.45
C ALA A 10 0.12 2.49 -4.98
N CYS A 11 -0.51 1.70 -4.11
CA CYS A 11 -0.19 1.59 -2.70
C CYS A 11 -0.61 0.22 -2.17
N MET A 12 -0.07 -0.19 -1.02
CA MET A 12 -0.60 -1.33 -0.24
C MET A 12 -1.02 -0.84 1.14
N LEU A 13 -2.26 -1.14 1.52
CA LEU A 13 -2.84 -0.71 2.79
C LEU A 13 -3.25 -1.96 3.56
N PHE A 14 -2.74 -2.12 4.78
CA PHE A 14 -2.99 -3.27 5.62
C PHE A 14 -3.72 -2.85 6.90
N SER A 15 -4.80 -3.57 7.24
CA SER A 15 -5.50 -3.37 8.52
C SER A 15 -4.69 -3.87 9.71
N LYS A 16 -3.89 -4.91 9.48
CA LYS A 16 -3.01 -5.59 10.46
C LYS A 16 -1.55 -5.20 10.22
N PRO A 17 -0.64 -5.53 11.16
CA PRO A 17 0.79 -5.38 10.92
C PRO A 17 1.18 -6.10 9.64
N ILE A 18 2.02 -5.45 8.84
CA ILE A 18 2.44 -6.00 7.55
C ILE A 18 3.26 -7.28 7.73
N ASP A 19 3.00 -8.27 6.89
CA ASP A 19 3.86 -9.45 6.78
C ASP A 19 5.27 -9.05 6.31
N SER A 20 6.29 -9.53 7.02
CA SER A 20 7.70 -9.23 6.70
C SER A 20 8.09 -9.56 5.26
N LEU A 21 7.44 -10.56 4.65
CA LEU A 21 7.60 -10.91 3.24
C LEU A 21 7.05 -9.82 2.30
N ALA A 22 5.87 -9.28 2.61
CA ALA A 22 5.27 -8.19 1.82
C ALA A 22 6.09 -6.91 1.95
N ALA A 23 6.53 -6.57 3.17
CA ALA A 23 7.41 -5.43 3.43
C ALA A 23 8.73 -5.56 2.66
N SER A 24 9.37 -6.74 2.68
CA SER A 24 10.60 -7.01 1.92
C SER A 24 10.38 -6.80 0.41
N GLY A 25 9.24 -7.24 -0.13
CA GLY A 25 8.89 -7.03 -1.53
C GLY A 25 8.74 -5.56 -1.90
N ALA A 26 8.09 -4.76 -1.06
CA ALA A 26 7.91 -3.33 -1.28
C ALA A 26 9.24 -2.56 -1.21
N ILE A 27 10.09 -2.84 -0.22
CA ILE A 27 11.42 -2.23 -0.09
C ILE A 27 12.30 -2.57 -1.29
N LEU A 28 12.30 -3.84 -1.70
CA LEU A 28 13.10 -4.29 -2.83
C LEU A 28 12.63 -3.65 -4.14
N ALA A 29 11.31 -3.50 -4.33
CA ALA A 29 10.74 -2.80 -5.46
C ALA A 29 11.13 -1.32 -5.46
N ALA A 30 11.02 -0.62 -4.33
CA ALA A 30 11.40 0.79 -4.22
C ALA A 30 12.89 1.04 -4.51
N ASN A 31 13.77 0.10 -4.12
CA ASN A 31 15.22 0.25 -4.30
C ASN A 31 15.73 -0.21 -5.68
N TRP A 32 15.06 -1.17 -6.33
CA TRP A 32 15.48 -1.72 -7.63
C TRP A 32 14.59 -1.36 -8.81
N THR A 33 13.46 -0.71 -8.59
CA THR A 33 12.61 -0.16 -9.65
C THR A 33 12.26 1.29 -9.36
N ASN A 34 12.00 2.08 -10.40
CA ASN A 34 11.63 3.50 -10.26
C ASN A 34 10.16 3.68 -9.82
N ALA A 35 9.62 2.67 -9.16
CA ALA A 35 8.21 2.44 -9.02
C ALA A 35 7.89 2.54 -7.52
N SER A 36 7.44 3.73 -7.10
CA SER A 36 7.10 4.01 -5.70
C SER A 36 5.76 3.36 -5.36
N MET A 37 5.74 2.54 -4.32
CA MET A 37 4.54 1.92 -3.80
C MET A 37 4.53 2.15 -2.28
N PRO A 38 3.94 3.25 -1.80
CA PRO A 38 3.77 3.49 -0.38
C PRO A 38 2.97 2.35 0.27
N VAL A 39 3.43 1.94 1.44
CA VAL A 39 2.83 0.87 2.22
C VAL A 39 2.49 1.42 3.60
N VAL A 40 1.23 1.25 4.00
CA VAL A 40 0.74 1.69 5.31
C VAL A 40 0.10 0.49 5.99
N ASP A 41 0.52 0.19 7.21
CA ASP A 41 -0.02 -0.90 8.03
C ASP A 41 -0.66 -0.37 9.32
N MET A 42 -1.28 -1.27 10.09
CA MET A 42 -1.98 -0.94 11.35
C MET A 42 -3.13 0.08 11.20
N LEU A 43 -3.80 0.12 10.05
CA LEU A 43 -4.97 0.98 9.82
C LEU A 43 -6.21 0.56 10.63
N GLY A 44 -6.20 -0.65 11.18
CA GLY A 44 -7.31 -1.22 11.94
C GLY A 44 -8.35 -1.90 11.05
N ASP A 45 -9.13 -2.79 11.64
CA ASP A 45 -10.18 -3.52 10.93
C ASP A 45 -11.33 -2.59 10.49
N GLU A 46 -11.54 -1.46 11.19
CA GLU A 46 -12.53 -0.44 10.82
C GLU A 46 -12.25 0.18 9.44
N PHE A 47 -10.98 0.39 9.09
CA PHE A 47 -10.58 0.85 7.77
C PHE A 47 -10.92 -0.18 6.68
N LEU A 48 -10.69 -1.46 6.98
CA LEU A 48 -10.97 -2.56 6.05
C LEU A 48 -12.47 -2.74 5.80
N ASP A 49 -13.30 -2.48 6.82
CA ASP A 49 -14.76 -2.55 6.71
C ASP A 49 -15.33 -1.29 6.01
N TYR A 50 -14.67 -0.15 6.19
CA TYR A 50 -15.05 1.11 5.55
C TYR A 50 -14.73 1.14 4.05
N VAL A 51 -13.53 0.69 3.65
CA VAL A 51 -13.08 0.67 2.25
C VAL A 51 -13.87 -0.35 1.44
N LYS A 52 -14.43 0.10 0.31
CA LYS A 52 -15.14 -0.74 -0.66
C LYS A 52 -14.58 -0.53 -2.06
N ASP A 53 -14.90 -1.45 -2.96
CA ASP A 53 -14.56 -1.31 -4.36
C ASP A 53 -15.19 -0.04 -4.95
N GLY A 54 -14.39 0.72 -5.70
CA GLY A 54 -14.80 1.99 -6.31
C GLY A 54 -14.58 3.24 -5.45
N MET A 55 -14.16 3.11 -4.18
CA MET A 55 -13.77 4.25 -3.34
C MET A 55 -12.40 4.80 -3.75
N THR A 56 -12.22 6.10 -3.57
CA THR A 56 -10.95 6.78 -3.87
C THR A 56 -10.12 6.88 -2.60
N VAL A 57 -8.90 6.34 -2.63
CA VAL A 57 -7.99 6.38 -1.48
C VAL A 57 -6.80 7.29 -1.80
N SER A 58 -6.58 8.29 -0.95
CA SER A 58 -5.47 9.24 -1.04
C SER A 58 -4.51 9.03 0.12
N ILE A 59 -3.21 8.91 -0.18
CA ILE A 59 -2.14 8.75 0.80
C ILE A 59 -1.29 10.02 0.77
N GLY A 60 -1.19 10.71 1.91
CA GLY A 60 -0.29 11.84 2.10
C GLY A 60 1.13 11.39 2.45
N ASP A 61 2.10 12.31 2.32
CA ASP A 61 3.52 12.06 2.60
C ASP A 61 3.83 11.64 4.05
N ASP A 62 2.94 11.94 4.99
CA ASP A 62 3.07 11.55 6.40
C ASP A 62 2.50 10.14 6.69
N GLY A 63 2.01 9.44 5.66
CA GLY A 63 1.30 8.16 5.83
C GLY A 63 -0.18 8.33 6.21
N LEU A 64 -0.72 9.55 6.11
CA LEU A 64 -2.15 9.81 6.29
C LEU A 64 -2.94 9.19 5.15
N VAL A 65 -3.84 8.27 5.47
CA VAL A 65 -4.74 7.63 4.50
C VAL A 65 -6.13 8.26 4.62
N THR A 66 -6.64 8.76 3.51
CA THR A 66 -7.98 9.36 3.39
C THR A 66 -8.78 8.59 2.35
N VAL A 67 -10.06 8.34 2.63
CA VAL A 67 -10.95 7.54 1.78
C VAL A 67 -12.21 8.33 1.50
N GLU A 68 -12.55 8.49 0.22
CA GLU A 68 -13.73 9.19 -0.31
C GLU A 68 -14.64 8.27 -1.13
#